data_AF-A0AAU3FXW0-F1
#
_entry.id   AF-A0AAU3FXW0-F1
#
_cell.length_a   1.000
_cell.length_b   1.000
_cell.length_c   1.000
_cell.angle_alpha   90.00
_cell.angle_beta   90.00
_cell.angle_gamma   90.00
#
_symmetry.space_group_name_H-M   'P 1'
#
loop_
_entity.id
_entity.type
_entity.pdbx_description
1 polymer ?
#
loop_
_entity_poly.entity_id
_entity_poly.type
_entity_poly.pdbx_seq_one_letter_code
_entity_poly.pdbx_strand_id
1 'polypeptide(L)' 'MRIRLDGSRSEISYALYQLRKIFRVTSVSNPHPNRGRRSDFRLYAQINPRDMRDWR' A
#
# COMPACT_ATOMS: atom_id res chain seq x y z
N MET A 1 -7.62 -8.11 4.25
CA MET A 1 -7.48 -6.90 5.10
C MET A 1 -7.24 -5.68 4.21
N ARG A 2 -7.70 -4.48 4.59
CA ARG A 2 -7.47 -3.24 3.81
C ARG A 2 -6.64 -2.27 4.63
N ILE A 3 -5.54 -1.77 4.05
CA ILE A 3 -4.67 -0.78 4.68
C ILE A 3 -4.77 0.54 3.91
N ARG A 4 -4.73 1.65 4.65
CA ARG A 4 -4.61 3.01 4.10
C ARG A 4 -3.16 3.45 4.20
N LEU A 5 -2.61 3.93 3.08
CA LEU A 5 -1.31 4.58 3.01
C LEU A 5 -1.53 6.07 2.74
N ASP A 6 -0.97 6.90 3.59
CA ASP A 6 -0.98 8.37 3.47
C ASP A 6 0.47 8.86 3.44
N GLY A 7 0.76 9.82 2.56
CA GLY A 7 2.07 10.46 2.47
C GLY A 7 2.40 10.92 1.06
N SER A 8 3.64 11.28 0.83
CA SER A 8 4.13 11.60 -0.50
C SER A 8 4.09 10.38 -1.44
N ARG A 9 4.15 10.62 -2.76
CA ARG A 9 4.19 9.53 -3.75
C ARG A 9 5.34 8.55 -3.54
N SER A 10 6.51 9.05 -3.15
CA SER A 10 7.70 8.24 -2.86
C SER A 10 7.49 7.36 -1.63
N GLU A 11 6.95 7.92 -0.54
CA GLU A 11 6.67 7.16 0.69
C GLU A 11 5.63 6.07 0.46
N ILE A 12 4.55 6.37 -0.25
CA ILE A 12 3.52 5.37 -0.60
C ILE A 12 4.12 4.24 -1.44
N SER A 13 4.97 4.58 -2.41
CA SER A 13 5.61 3.58 -3.27
C SER A 13 6.56 2.68 -2.48
N TYR A 14 7.35 3.27 -1.59
CA TYR A 14 8.24 2.54 -0.69
C TYR A 14 7.46 1.63 0.26
N ALA A 15 6.40 2.14 0.88
CA ALA A 15 5.53 1.38 1.78
C ALA A 15 4.87 0.19 1.07
N LEU A 16 4.34 0.40 -0.15
CA LEU A 16 3.80 -0.68 -0.99
C LEU A 16 4.85 -1.75 -1.31
N TYR A 17 6.09 -1.34 -1.61
CA TYR A 17 7.19 -2.27 -1.86
C TYR A 17 7.49 -3.13 -0.63
N GLN A 18 7.56 -2.53 0.56
CA GLN A 18 7.79 -3.28 1.80
C GLN A 18 6.60 -4.20 2.14
N LEU A 19 5.36 -3.72 1.97
CA LEU A 19 4.17 -4.53 2.19
C LEU A 19 4.14 -5.78 1.32
N ARG A 20 4.59 -5.70 0.05
CA ARG A 20 4.66 -6.84 -0.86
C ARG A 20 5.67 -7.91 -0.45
N LYS A 21 6.66 -7.57 0.39
CA LYS A 21 7.61 -8.58 0.92
C LYS A 21 6.94 -9.49 1.93
N ILE A 22 6.06 -8.93 2.75
CA ILE A 22 5.45 -9.61 3.90
C ILE A 22 4.06 -10.17 3.54
N PHE A 23 3.29 -9.42 2.76
CA PHE A 23 1.90 -9.71 2.44
C PHE A 23 1.69 -9.87 0.94
N ARG A 24 0.68 -10.66 0.57
CA ARG A 24 0.17 -10.67 -0.80
C ARG A 24 -0.75 -9.46 -0.99
N VAL A 25 -0.28 -8.47 -1.74
CA VAL A 25 -1.10 -7.32 -2.14
C VAL A 25 -1.97 -7.73 -3.34
N THR A 26 -3.29 -7.76 -3.17
CA THR A 26 -4.23 -8.26 -4.19
C THR A 26 -4.84 -7.14 -5.03
N SER A 27 -5.04 -5.96 -4.45
CA SER A 27 -5.52 -4.80 -5.19
C SER A 27 -5.02 -3.50 -4.58
N VAL A 28 -4.92 -2.48 -5.42
CA VAL A 28 -4.42 -1.16 -5.06
C VAL A 28 -5.33 -0.12 -5.71
N SER A 29 -5.84 0.83 -4.93
CA SER A 29 -6.64 1.94 -5.46
C SER A 29 -5.75 2.99 -6.13
N ASN A 30 -6.31 3.79 -7.02
CA ASN A 30 -5.59 4.96 -7.54
C ASN A 30 -5.23 5.95 -6.41
N PRO A 31 -3.99 6.49 -6.43
CA PRO A 31 -3.60 7.55 -5.51
C PRO A 31 -4.46 8.79 -5.75
N HIS A 32 -5.06 9.32 -4.69
CA HIS A 32 -5.82 10.57 -4.75
C HIS A 32 -5.22 11.60 -3.78
N PRO A 33 -5.19 12.88 -4.14
CA PRO A 33 -4.60 13.92 -3.30
C PRO A 33 -5.37 14.07 -2.00
N ASN A 34 -4.64 14.20 -0.89
CA ASN A 34 -5.20 14.48 0.41
C ASN A 34 -5.54 15.97 0.51
N ARG A 35 -6.84 16.30 0.64
CA ARG A 35 -7.31 17.70 0.66
C ARG A 35 -6.78 18.52 1.84
N GLY A 36 -6.28 17.87 2.91
CA GLY A 36 -5.75 18.54 4.10
C GLY A 36 -4.26 18.87 4.05
N ARG A 37 -3.49 18.30 3.11
CA ARG A 37 -2.04 18.54 2.99
C ARG A 37 -1.64 18.57 1.52
N ARG A 38 -1.19 19.74 1.05
CA ARG A 38 -0.64 19.87 -0.31
C ARG A 38 0.54 18.91 -0.47
N SER A 39 0.54 18.15 -1.57
CA SER A 39 1.55 17.13 -1.93
C SER A 39 1.43 15.77 -1.24
N ASP A 40 0.49 15.59 -0.30
CA ASP A 40 0.17 14.27 0.23
C ASP A 40 -0.87 13.58 -0.65
N PHE A 41 -0.67 12.29 -0.82
CA PHE A 41 -1.59 11.39 -1.50
C PHE A 41 -2.09 10.36 -0.51
N ARG A 42 -3.22 9.76 -0.87
CA ARG A 42 -3.84 8.65 -0.16
C ARG A 42 -4.08 7.52 -1.13
N LEU A 43 -3.83 6.31 -0.65
CA LEU A 43 -4.04 5.07 -1.38
C LEU A 43 -4.53 3.99 -0.43
N TYR A 44 -5.34 3.09 -0.96
CA TYR A 44 -5.80 1.91 -0.25
C TYR A 44 -5.26 0.67 -0.94
N ALA A 45 -4.67 -0.23 -0.15
CA ALA A 45 -4.23 -1.53 -0.61
C ALA A 45 -5.07 -2.62 0.07
N GLN A 46 -5.58 -3.56 -0.71
CA GLN A 46 -6.02 -4.83 -0.14
C GLN A 46 -4.84 -5.77 -0.04
N ILE A 47 -4.71 -6.37 1.13
CA ILE A 47 -3.66 -7.32 1.44
C ILE A 47 -4.23 -8.57 2.10
N ASN A 48 -3.60 -9.69 1.78
CA ASN A 48 -3.82 -10.97 2.42
C ASN A 48 -2.50 -11.44 3.07
N PRO A 49 -2.55 -12.14 4.21
CA PRO A 49 -1.40 -12.86 4.74
C PRO A 49 -0.81 -13.74 3.63
N ARG A 50 0.51 -13.68 3.48
CA ARG A 50 1.20 -14.59 2.57
C ARG A 50 1.35 -15.91 3.32
N ASP A 51 0.78 -16.97 2.77
CA ASP A 51 0.92 -18.28 3.40
C ASP A 51 2.39 -18.70 3.33
N MET A 52 2.96 -19.26 4.39
CA MET A 52 4.40 -19.62 4.41
C MET A 52 4.78 -20.62 3.30
N ARG A 53 3.78 -21.31 2.72
CA ARG A 53 3.93 -22.24 1.60
C ARG A 53 4.22 -21.57 0.25
N ASP A 54 3.90 -20.29 0.08
CA ASP A 54 4.14 -19.53 -1.17
C ASP A 54 5.62 -19.14 -1.38
N TRP A 55 6.51 -19.48 -0.44
CA TRP A 55 7.96 -19.22 -0.51
C TRP A 55 8.77 -20.39 -1.09
N ARG A 56 8.10 -21.46 -1.54
CA ARG A 56 8.72 -22.68 -2.03
C ARG A 56 9.04 -22.62 -3.53
#